data_AF-A0A1S2F7F9-F1
#
_entry.id   AF-A0A1S2F7F9-F1
#
_cell.length_a   1.000
_cell.length_b   1.000
_cell.length_c   1.000
_cell.angle_alpha   90.00
_cell.angle_beta   90.00
_cell.angle_gamma   90.00
#
_symmetry.space_group_name_H-M   'P 1'
#
loop_
_entity.id
_entity.type
_entity.pdbx_description
1 polymer ?
#
loop_
_entity_poly.entity_id
_entity_poly.type
_entity_poly.pdbx_seq_one_letter_code
_entity_poly.pdbx_strand_id
1 'polypeptide(L)'
;MNKALIRLEDIGPGGWYETEEQQAKLLVIAQFLHQLQIPFHLAVIPRYVDPAHHVDRSIDDQHDGASLRFVRLLQTMVDLGASIGIHGYTHQYGGSVSGDGFEFAYSECSADCPPDDPPETVHSLRQLQQSYAYQRIQQAHKMFQRAGLPAVWYETPHYTASSVQRHIIEICNGILYESPPSSPDARTAALQHIPDDPLTNGTIYVPTPLYYVAGDKIEEEVTRMERTLQDFTGPRELASFFYHPYLEFPYIRFLADGTVHYDEHSPLRRIIQAFKRESKTFVSITSIMPFIPDFRETRLLDRMAMKDPKFLQAKRQALPDRWIVRDETNNLWYDAALEVGFPMKIHNGIRYIRPMLADWPLYPGGTAMAGDYDGDGSIDAAVWNAELGICEVALGSGSRLVPSGHWLCESGAVDWKALTGDFDGDGRHDLFLWDPVTGKAAIAYSSGRDFNSPLIQHEVSVRGEGMILSIGDVNGDGLDDLVVWNSDSGTCQVWLSTGKQLVDAGDWYSSKSPMGSSISMILGDVDGDGLKDLILVEHTAGNWFVLYSSGTAFGRQEERFGPWVAGERMTPFLGDLTGNGRVSLLAWSPNRLGGTLDAAINSRDRTIG
;
A
#
# COMPACT_ATOMS: atom_id res chain seq x y z
N MET A 1 8.94 -6.07 -21.03
CA MET A 1 7.91 -5.66 -22.01
C MET A 1 7.66 -4.17 -21.82
N ASN A 2 7.44 -3.43 -22.91
CA ASN A 2 7.16 -1.99 -22.84
C ASN A 2 5.70 -1.79 -22.46
N LYS A 3 5.48 -1.24 -21.27
CA LYS A 3 4.16 -1.12 -20.65
C LYS A 3 3.36 0.01 -21.31
N ALA A 4 2.07 -0.19 -21.46
CA ALA A 4 1.12 0.79 -21.93
C ALA A 4 -0.05 0.96 -20.96
N LEU A 5 -0.62 2.15 -20.95
CA LEU A 5 -1.79 2.48 -20.14
C LEU A 5 -2.73 3.35 -20.98
N ILE A 6 -4.03 3.17 -20.76
CA ILE A 6 -5.08 4.04 -21.31
C ILE A 6 -5.95 4.54 -20.18
N ARG A 7 -6.12 5.86 -20.12
CA ARG A 7 -7.11 6.50 -19.25
C ARG A 7 -8.23 7.11 -20.07
N LEU A 8 -9.46 6.84 -19.64
CA LEU A 8 -10.68 7.40 -20.17
C LEU A 8 -11.14 8.53 -19.24
N GLU A 9 -11.16 9.76 -19.74
CA GLU A 9 -11.34 10.98 -18.94
C GLU A 9 -12.74 11.59 -19.02
N ASP A 10 -13.02 12.48 -18.06
CA ASP A 10 -14.25 13.26 -17.93
C ASP A 10 -15.54 12.44 -17.89
N ILE A 11 -15.52 11.31 -17.20
CA ILE A 11 -16.68 10.42 -17.09
C ILE A 11 -17.50 10.83 -15.86
N GLY A 12 -18.76 11.24 -16.02
CA GLY A 12 -19.62 11.65 -14.90
C GLY A 12 -21.09 11.30 -15.12
N PRO A 13 -21.95 11.39 -14.09
CA PRO A 13 -23.38 11.04 -14.18
C PRO A 13 -24.23 12.08 -14.96
N GLY A 14 -23.62 12.84 -15.87
CA GLY A 14 -24.28 13.90 -16.65
C GLY A 14 -23.48 14.26 -17.90
N GLY A 15 -23.88 15.36 -18.56
CA GLY A 15 -23.24 15.83 -19.80
C GLY A 15 -23.29 14.78 -20.90
N TRP A 16 -22.12 14.32 -21.35
CA TRP A 16 -22.01 13.30 -22.40
C TRP A 16 -22.50 11.91 -21.98
N TYR A 17 -22.82 11.65 -20.71
CA TYR A 17 -23.21 10.32 -20.21
C TYR A 17 -24.58 10.32 -19.50
N GLU A 18 -25.43 11.28 -19.83
CA GLU A 18 -26.74 11.44 -19.20
C GLU A 18 -27.77 10.41 -19.69
N THR A 19 -27.78 10.11 -20.99
CA THR A 19 -28.81 9.28 -21.62
C THR A 19 -28.45 7.79 -21.59
N GLU A 20 -29.47 6.94 -21.69
CA GLU A 20 -29.27 5.48 -21.79
C GLU A 20 -28.42 5.10 -23.01
N GLU A 21 -28.62 5.77 -24.15
CA GLU A 21 -27.83 5.52 -25.36
C GLU A 21 -26.35 5.85 -25.15
N GLN A 22 -26.04 7.00 -24.56
CA GLN A 22 -24.66 7.41 -24.28
C GLN A 22 -23.95 6.46 -23.31
N GLN A 23 -24.63 6.09 -22.23
CA GLN A 23 -24.11 5.12 -21.26
C GLN A 23 -23.91 3.74 -21.91
N ALA A 24 -24.81 3.30 -22.79
CA ALA A 24 -24.66 2.08 -23.56
C ALA A 24 -23.45 2.14 -24.52
N LYS A 25 -23.20 3.30 -25.16
CA LYS A 25 -22.00 3.49 -26.00
C LYS A 25 -20.71 3.41 -25.18
N LEU A 26 -20.69 3.97 -23.97
CA LEU A 26 -19.55 3.80 -23.07
C LEU A 26 -19.33 2.33 -22.68
N LEU A 27 -20.40 1.55 -22.45
CA LEU A 27 -20.30 0.11 -22.23
C LEU A 27 -19.71 -0.62 -23.43
N VAL A 28 -20.08 -0.26 -24.66
CA VAL A 28 -19.52 -0.85 -25.89
C VAL A 28 -18.01 -0.62 -25.97
N ILE A 29 -17.52 0.56 -25.58
CA ILE A 29 -16.07 0.86 -25.52
C ILE A 29 -15.40 -0.05 -24.48
N ALA A 30 -15.97 -0.18 -23.29
CA ALA A 30 -15.43 -1.06 -22.23
C ALA A 30 -15.38 -2.53 -22.66
N GLN A 31 -16.46 -3.04 -23.28
CA GLN A 31 -16.53 -4.40 -23.80
C GLN A 31 -15.49 -4.64 -24.90
N PHE A 32 -15.26 -3.65 -25.78
CA PHE A 32 -14.21 -3.73 -26.79
C PHE A 32 -12.82 -3.86 -26.16
N LEU A 33 -12.48 -3.02 -25.17
CA LEU A 33 -11.19 -3.10 -24.47
C LEU A 33 -11.04 -4.44 -23.73
N HIS A 34 -12.09 -4.90 -23.05
CA HIS A 34 -12.11 -6.18 -22.36
C HIS A 34 -11.92 -7.38 -23.30
N GLN A 35 -12.59 -7.41 -24.45
CA GLN A 35 -12.43 -8.46 -25.46
C GLN A 35 -10.99 -8.55 -25.98
N LEU A 36 -10.26 -7.43 -25.97
CA LEU A 36 -8.85 -7.37 -26.31
C LEU A 36 -7.91 -7.65 -25.12
N GLN A 37 -8.46 -7.95 -23.94
CA GLN A 37 -7.76 -8.15 -22.68
C GLN A 37 -6.90 -6.94 -22.30
N ILE A 38 -7.40 -5.73 -22.56
CA ILE A 38 -6.73 -4.47 -22.25
C ILE A 38 -7.29 -3.95 -20.92
N PRO A 39 -6.50 -3.86 -19.84
CA PRO A 39 -6.86 -3.10 -18.66
C PRO A 39 -6.99 -1.60 -19.00
N PHE A 40 -7.96 -0.92 -18.40
CA PHE A 40 -8.23 0.50 -18.66
C PHE A 40 -8.64 1.24 -17.39
N HIS A 41 -8.57 2.58 -17.43
CA HIS A 41 -8.64 3.43 -16.24
C HIS A 41 -9.71 4.51 -16.47
N LEU A 42 -10.63 4.69 -15.53
CA LEU A 42 -11.74 5.64 -15.64
C LEU A 42 -11.52 6.83 -14.71
N ALA A 43 -11.31 8.02 -15.25
CA ALA A 43 -11.29 9.26 -14.47
C ALA A 43 -12.72 9.74 -14.28
N VAL A 44 -13.26 9.54 -13.07
CA VAL A 44 -14.69 9.74 -12.79
C VAL A 44 -14.91 11.02 -11.99
N ILE A 45 -15.79 11.89 -12.50
CA ILE A 45 -16.33 13.06 -11.81
C ILE A 45 -17.55 12.59 -11.01
N PRO A 46 -17.48 12.53 -9.66
CA PRO A 46 -18.53 11.90 -8.86
C PRO A 46 -19.81 12.74 -8.77
N ARG A 47 -19.74 14.05 -8.99
CA ARG A 47 -20.89 14.95 -9.02
C ARG A 47 -20.83 15.86 -10.24
N TYR A 48 -21.77 15.68 -11.15
CA TYR A 48 -21.93 16.52 -12.33
C TYR A 48 -22.86 17.70 -12.01
N VAL A 49 -22.40 18.91 -12.29
CA VAL A 49 -23.14 20.16 -12.06
C VAL A 49 -23.15 20.98 -13.34
N ASP A 50 -24.34 21.42 -13.75
CA ASP A 50 -24.56 22.41 -14.81
C ASP A 50 -25.56 23.46 -14.28
N PRO A 51 -25.06 24.60 -13.78
CA PRO A 51 -25.91 25.63 -13.21
C PRO A 51 -26.89 26.26 -14.22
N ALA A 52 -26.49 26.36 -15.49
CA ALA A 52 -27.29 27.00 -16.53
C ALA A 52 -28.52 26.18 -16.91
N HIS A 53 -28.42 24.86 -16.83
CA HIS A 53 -29.51 23.93 -17.12
C HIS A 53 -30.15 23.33 -15.86
N HIS A 54 -29.78 23.81 -14.66
CA HIS A 54 -30.27 23.32 -13.37
C HIS A 54 -30.05 21.82 -13.14
N VAL A 55 -28.92 21.29 -13.61
CA VAL A 55 -28.53 19.89 -13.41
C VAL A 55 -27.55 19.79 -12.25
N ASP A 56 -27.84 18.88 -11.34
CA ASP A 56 -26.98 18.51 -10.22
C ASP A 56 -27.20 17.03 -9.92
N ARG A 57 -26.29 16.18 -10.40
CA ARG A 57 -26.39 14.73 -10.28
C ARG A 57 -25.15 14.15 -9.65
N SER A 58 -25.34 13.19 -8.77
CA SER A 58 -24.24 12.56 -8.06
C SER A 58 -24.30 11.03 -8.12
N ILE A 59 -23.13 10.39 -8.06
CA ILE A 59 -23.02 8.92 -8.03
C ILE A 59 -23.59 8.28 -6.76
N ASP A 60 -23.83 9.06 -5.70
CA ASP A 60 -24.43 8.57 -4.46
C ASP A 60 -25.93 8.86 -4.35
N ASP A 61 -26.55 9.51 -5.35
CA ASP A 61 -27.99 9.73 -5.37
C ASP A 61 -28.74 8.46 -5.79
N GLN A 62 -29.44 7.87 -4.83
CA GLN A 62 -30.25 6.66 -5.02
C GLN A 62 -31.62 6.93 -5.64
N HIS A 63 -31.98 8.18 -5.91
CA HIS A 63 -33.29 8.57 -6.45
C HIS A 63 -33.21 9.07 -7.91
N ASP A 64 -32.03 9.39 -8.42
CA ASP A 64 -31.83 9.77 -9.81
C ASP A 64 -31.56 8.54 -10.70
N GLY A 65 -32.41 8.33 -11.70
CA GLY A 65 -32.32 7.18 -12.58
C GLY A 65 -31.07 7.16 -13.46
N ALA A 66 -30.54 8.32 -13.86
CA ALA A 66 -29.32 8.40 -14.66
C ALA A 66 -28.09 8.05 -13.82
N SER A 67 -28.01 8.55 -12.58
CA SER A 67 -27.00 8.20 -11.60
C SER A 67 -27.00 6.71 -11.26
N LEU A 68 -28.17 6.12 -10.98
CA LEU A 68 -28.28 4.70 -10.67
C LEU A 68 -27.80 3.81 -11.82
N ARG A 69 -28.17 4.13 -13.07
CA ARG A 69 -27.67 3.41 -14.26
C ARG A 69 -26.18 3.60 -14.43
N PHE A 70 -25.69 4.81 -14.22
CA PHE A 70 -24.28 5.15 -14.34
C PHE A 70 -23.40 4.40 -13.32
N VAL A 71 -23.83 4.29 -12.07
CA VAL A 71 -23.11 3.51 -11.05
C VAL A 71 -23.06 2.02 -11.42
N ARG A 72 -24.17 1.45 -11.91
CA ARG A 72 -24.19 0.07 -12.40
C ARG A 72 -23.29 -0.14 -13.60
N LEU A 73 -23.23 0.84 -14.50
CA LEU A 73 -22.29 0.84 -15.62
C LEU A 73 -20.85 0.82 -15.11
N LEU A 74 -20.48 1.69 -14.17
CA LEU A 74 -19.13 1.72 -13.59
C LEU A 74 -18.77 0.39 -12.91
N GLN A 75 -19.69 -0.21 -12.14
CA GLN A 75 -19.51 -1.54 -11.55
C GLN A 75 -19.27 -2.61 -12.63
N THR A 76 -20.07 -2.59 -13.70
CA THR A 76 -19.90 -3.50 -14.85
C THR A 76 -18.53 -3.27 -15.52
N MET A 77 -18.09 -2.03 -15.67
CA MET A 77 -16.79 -1.73 -16.28
C MET A 77 -15.63 -2.22 -15.41
N VAL A 78 -15.76 -2.15 -14.08
CA VAL A 78 -14.79 -2.75 -13.14
C VAL A 78 -14.72 -4.26 -13.34
N ASP A 79 -15.87 -4.96 -13.44
CA ASP A 79 -15.91 -6.39 -13.75
C ASP A 79 -15.28 -6.73 -15.11
N LEU A 80 -15.30 -5.78 -16.05
CA LEU A 80 -14.65 -5.85 -17.36
C LEU A 80 -13.15 -5.49 -17.33
N GLY A 81 -12.56 -5.20 -16.17
CA GLY A 81 -11.13 -4.91 -16.00
C GLY A 81 -10.77 -3.43 -15.92
N ALA A 82 -11.75 -2.55 -15.65
CA ALA A 82 -11.49 -1.14 -15.38
C ALA A 82 -10.97 -0.93 -13.95
N SER A 83 -10.06 0.03 -13.78
CA SER A 83 -9.83 0.69 -12.49
C SER A 83 -10.45 2.07 -12.49
N ILE A 84 -10.99 2.51 -11.34
CA ILE A 84 -11.60 3.83 -11.22
C ILE A 84 -10.64 4.78 -10.49
N GLY A 85 -10.57 6.01 -10.97
CA GLY A 85 -9.92 7.13 -10.32
C GLY A 85 -10.87 8.29 -10.08
N ILE A 86 -10.56 9.10 -9.07
CA ILE A 86 -11.29 10.33 -8.77
C ILE A 86 -10.74 11.45 -9.63
N HIS A 87 -11.62 12.13 -10.37
CA HIS A 87 -11.27 13.30 -11.18
C HIS A 87 -11.91 14.56 -10.60
N GLY A 88 -11.42 14.97 -9.42
CA GLY A 88 -12.04 16.03 -8.61
C GLY A 88 -13.34 15.62 -7.92
N TYR A 89 -13.99 16.56 -7.24
CA TYR A 89 -15.34 16.35 -6.70
C TYR A 89 -16.42 16.74 -7.72
N THR A 90 -16.27 17.87 -8.39
CA THR A 90 -17.21 18.29 -9.44
C THR A 90 -16.53 18.66 -10.75
N HIS A 91 -15.20 18.73 -10.80
CA HIS A 91 -14.45 19.22 -11.95
C HIS A 91 -15.00 20.57 -12.46
N GLN A 92 -15.33 21.47 -11.52
CA GLN A 92 -15.83 22.82 -11.79
C GLN A 92 -15.81 23.69 -10.52
N TYR A 93 -15.95 25.00 -10.71
CA TYR A 93 -16.18 25.97 -9.66
C TYR A 93 -17.17 27.06 -10.10
N GLY A 94 -17.90 27.63 -9.14
CA GLY A 94 -18.78 28.77 -9.38
C GLY A 94 -19.93 28.45 -10.34
N GLY A 95 -20.03 29.21 -11.41
CA GLY A 95 -21.06 29.05 -12.45
C GLY A 95 -20.69 28.12 -13.61
N SER A 96 -19.51 27.49 -13.57
CA SER A 96 -19.02 26.62 -14.67
C SER A 96 -19.68 25.24 -14.68
N VAL A 97 -19.55 24.54 -15.80
CA VAL A 97 -20.08 23.18 -16.00
C VAL A 97 -19.00 22.17 -15.66
N SER A 98 -19.40 21.09 -14.98
CA SER A 98 -18.52 19.93 -14.72
C SER A 98 -17.85 19.41 -15.99
N GLY A 99 -16.52 19.30 -15.96
CA GLY A 99 -15.71 18.86 -17.10
C GLY A 99 -15.12 20.00 -17.94
N ASP A 100 -15.78 21.16 -17.96
CA ASP A 100 -15.30 22.35 -18.67
C ASP A 100 -14.62 23.37 -17.72
N GLY A 101 -14.95 23.31 -16.44
CA GLY A 101 -14.51 24.25 -15.41
C GLY A 101 -13.29 23.78 -14.62
N PHE A 102 -12.62 24.73 -13.99
CA PHE A 102 -11.49 24.44 -13.09
C PHE A 102 -11.98 24.26 -11.66
N GLU A 103 -11.49 23.25 -10.96
CA GLU A 103 -11.87 22.99 -9.55
C GLU A 103 -10.91 23.61 -8.54
N PHE A 104 -9.64 23.78 -8.92
CA PHE A 104 -8.55 24.25 -8.06
C PHE A 104 -7.90 25.51 -8.64
N ALA A 105 -7.10 26.20 -7.82
CA ALA A 105 -6.47 27.46 -8.20
C ALA A 105 -5.48 27.28 -9.36
N TYR A 106 -5.50 28.23 -10.30
CA TYR A 106 -4.65 28.25 -11.50
C TYR A 106 -4.29 29.68 -11.91
N SER A 107 -3.14 29.86 -12.55
CA SER A 107 -2.52 31.17 -12.81
C SER A 107 -3.28 32.04 -13.80
N GLU A 108 -4.00 31.43 -14.73
CA GLU A 108 -4.68 32.11 -15.84
C GLU A 108 -6.05 32.66 -15.41
N CYS A 109 -6.51 32.38 -14.20
CA CYS A 109 -7.81 32.81 -13.74
C CYS A 109 -7.86 34.31 -13.39
N SER A 110 -8.82 35.03 -13.96
CA SER A 110 -9.01 36.46 -13.70
C SER A 110 -10.34 36.82 -13.04
N ALA A 111 -11.34 35.95 -13.08
CA ALA A 111 -12.68 36.19 -12.52
C ALA A 111 -13.36 34.86 -12.16
N ASP A 112 -14.16 34.86 -11.09
CA ASP A 112 -14.84 33.66 -10.53
C ASP A 112 -13.90 32.47 -10.32
N CYS A 113 -12.75 32.74 -9.71
CA CYS A 113 -11.70 31.74 -9.55
C CYS A 113 -11.96 30.79 -8.39
N PRO A 114 -11.61 29.50 -8.54
CA PRO A 114 -11.50 28.61 -7.40
C PRO A 114 -10.60 29.22 -6.33
N PRO A 115 -10.97 29.13 -5.05
CA PRO A 115 -10.13 29.64 -3.97
C PRO A 115 -8.82 28.85 -3.89
N ASP A 116 -7.76 29.54 -3.49
CA ASP A 116 -6.50 28.91 -3.09
C ASP A 116 -6.46 28.66 -1.58
N ASP A 117 -5.61 27.72 -1.15
CA ASP A 117 -5.40 27.37 0.23
C ASP A 117 -4.18 28.12 0.82
N PRO A 118 -4.28 28.68 2.04
CA PRO A 118 -3.17 29.40 2.67
C PRO A 118 -1.95 28.50 2.94
N PRO A 119 -0.70 28.97 2.79
CA PRO A 119 0.50 28.16 2.99
C PRO A 119 0.61 27.49 4.38
N GLU A 120 0.08 28.11 5.43
CA GLU A 120 0.09 27.56 6.79
C GLU A 120 -0.76 26.28 6.95
N THR A 121 -1.63 25.99 5.98
CA THR A 121 -2.58 24.87 6.00
C THR A 121 -1.91 23.52 6.25
N VAL A 122 -0.76 23.27 5.62
CA VAL A 122 -0.07 21.97 5.67
C VAL A 122 0.69 21.73 6.98
N HIS A 123 0.79 22.74 7.85
CA HIS A 123 1.50 22.65 9.13
C HIS A 123 0.60 22.30 10.32
N SER A 124 -0.72 22.22 10.12
CA SER A 124 -1.69 21.95 11.17
C SER A 124 -2.82 21.07 10.67
N LEU A 125 -3.04 19.93 11.32
CA LEU A 125 -4.15 19.03 10.99
C LEU A 125 -5.50 19.76 10.98
N ARG A 126 -5.72 20.69 11.91
CA ARG A 126 -6.97 21.46 11.98
C ARG A 126 -7.15 22.36 10.76
N GLN A 127 -6.09 23.05 10.33
CA GLN A 127 -6.16 23.94 9.18
C GLN A 127 -6.26 23.12 7.88
N LEU A 128 -5.48 22.05 7.73
CA LEU A 128 -5.60 21.08 6.65
C LEU A 128 -7.05 20.60 6.50
N GLN A 129 -7.66 20.15 7.60
CA GLN A 129 -9.04 19.68 7.60
C GLN A 129 -10.07 20.76 7.25
N GLN A 130 -9.73 22.04 7.35
CA GLN A 130 -10.63 23.16 7.02
C GLN A 130 -10.37 23.74 5.62
N SER A 131 -9.29 23.32 4.98
CA SER A 131 -8.86 23.79 3.66
C SER A 131 -9.82 23.40 2.56
N TYR A 132 -9.89 24.22 1.52
CA TYR A 132 -10.75 23.99 0.37
C TYR A 132 -10.38 22.69 -0.33
N ALA A 133 -9.11 22.51 -0.72
CA ALA A 133 -8.70 21.31 -1.45
C ALA A 133 -8.97 20.02 -0.67
N TYR A 134 -8.65 20.00 0.62
CA TYR A 134 -8.93 18.84 1.46
C TYR A 134 -10.43 18.53 1.51
N GLN A 135 -11.29 19.53 1.73
CA GLN A 135 -12.73 19.33 1.79
C GLN A 135 -13.29 18.75 0.48
N ARG A 136 -12.84 19.25 -0.67
CA ARG A 136 -13.23 18.74 -1.98
C ARG A 136 -12.84 17.28 -2.16
N ILE A 137 -11.58 16.94 -1.88
CA ILE A 137 -11.07 15.56 -1.98
C ILE A 137 -11.84 14.61 -1.04
N GLN A 138 -12.09 15.02 0.20
CA GLN A 138 -12.84 14.21 1.16
C GLN A 138 -14.32 14.04 0.77
N GLN A 139 -14.93 15.04 0.14
CA GLN A 139 -16.28 14.92 -0.41
C GLN A 139 -16.33 13.87 -1.52
N ALA A 140 -15.39 13.91 -2.46
CA ALA A 140 -15.29 12.91 -3.52
C ALA A 140 -15.12 11.49 -2.95
N HIS A 141 -14.14 11.26 -2.08
CA HIS A 141 -13.90 9.93 -1.47
C HIS A 141 -15.14 9.38 -0.76
N LYS A 142 -15.86 10.21 0.01
CA LYS A 142 -17.10 9.79 0.70
C LYS A 142 -18.19 9.36 -0.27
N MET A 143 -18.29 10.00 -1.44
CA MET A 143 -19.28 9.63 -2.44
C MET A 143 -18.97 8.30 -3.10
N PHE A 144 -17.71 8.08 -3.51
CA PHE A 144 -17.29 6.78 -4.04
C PHE A 144 -17.55 5.66 -3.02
N GLN A 145 -17.25 5.92 -1.74
CA GLN A 145 -17.54 4.98 -0.66
C GLN A 145 -19.03 4.66 -0.54
N ARG A 146 -19.91 5.68 -0.56
CA ARG A 146 -21.37 5.49 -0.50
C ARG A 146 -21.95 4.80 -1.74
N ALA A 147 -21.36 5.06 -2.90
CA ALA A 147 -21.74 4.42 -4.16
C ALA A 147 -21.22 2.97 -4.26
N GLY A 148 -20.35 2.54 -3.35
CA GLY A 148 -19.70 1.22 -3.40
C GLY A 148 -18.78 1.08 -4.61
N LEU A 149 -18.12 2.17 -5.02
CA LEU A 149 -17.30 2.22 -6.23
C LEU A 149 -15.79 2.24 -5.91
N PRO A 150 -15.00 1.39 -6.57
CA PRO A 150 -13.60 1.22 -6.26
C PRO A 150 -12.65 2.31 -6.80
N ALA A 151 -12.56 3.49 -6.17
CA ALA A 151 -11.58 4.51 -6.55
C ALA A 151 -10.15 4.28 -5.99
N VAL A 152 -9.18 3.92 -6.84
CA VAL A 152 -7.80 3.54 -6.46
C VAL A 152 -6.71 4.60 -6.74
N TRP A 153 -6.99 5.59 -7.59
CA TRP A 153 -6.06 6.67 -7.91
C TRP A 153 -6.80 8.01 -8.01
N TYR A 154 -6.05 9.10 -8.07
CA TYR A 154 -6.60 10.46 -8.21
C TYR A 154 -5.96 11.14 -9.42
N GLU A 155 -6.72 12.01 -10.04
CA GLU A 155 -6.27 12.90 -11.09
C GLU A 155 -6.82 14.29 -10.85
N THR A 156 -5.95 15.29 -10.92
CA THR A 156 -6.32 16.68 -10.72
C THR A 156 -7.11 17.19 -11.94
N PRO A 157 -8.34 17.69 -11.76
CA PRO A 157 -9.06 18.53 -12.72
C PRO A 157 -8.14 19.48 -13.51
N HIS A 158 -8.14 19.33 -14.83
CA HIS A 158 -7.28 20.07 -15.77
C HIS A 158 -5.79 20.13 -15.41
N TYR A 159 -5.29 19.23 -14.55
CA TYR A 159 -3.92 19.19 -14.05
C TYR A 159 -3.48 20.47 -13.31
N THR A 160 -4.44 21.32 -12.92
CA THR A 160 -4.17 22.61 -12.28
C THR A 160 -4.40 22.55 -10.78
N ALA A 161 -3.44 23.05 -10.00
CA ALA A 161 -3.58 23.34 -8.59
C ALA A 161 -2.46 24.33 -8.19
N SER A 162 -2.67 25.12 -7.14
CA SER A 162 -1.55 25.84 -6.52
C SER A 162 -0.54 24.86 -5.90
N SER A 163 0.63 25.36 -5.51
CA SER A 163 1.62 24.53 -4.82
C SER A 163 1.10 23.98 -3.48
N VAL A 164 0.29 24.75 -2.75
CA VAL A 164 -0.31 24.33 -1.47
C VAL A 164 -1.37 23.28 -1.72
N GLN A 165 -2.24 23.49 -2.72
CA GLN A 165 -3.29 22.53 -3.07
C GLN A 165 -2.70 21.23 -3.61
N ARG A 166 -1.62 21.31 -4.39
CA ARG A 166 -0.89 20.13 -4.86
C ARG A 166 -0.37 19.30 -3.69
N HIS A 167 0.27 19.95 -2.73
CA HIS A 167 0.75 19.29 -1.51
C HIS A 167 -0.40 18.59 -0.76
N ILE A 168 -1.57 19.23 -0.66
CA ILE A 168 -2.77 18.61 -0.04
C ILE A 168 -3.26 17.41 -0.86
N ILE A 169 -3.25 17.47 -2.18
CA ILE A 169 -3.62 16.37 -3.08
C ILE A 169 -2.69 15.17 -2.87
N GLU A 170 -1.38 15.40 -2.77
CA GLU A 170 -0.35 14.38 -2.48
C GLU A 170 -0.55 13.75 -1.09
N ILE A 171 -0.86 14.56 -0.06
CA ILE A 171 -1.19 14.05 1.29
C ILE A 171 -2.37 13.08 1.24
N CYS A 172 -3.38 13.37 0.41
CA CYS A 172 -4.64 12.65 0.42
C CYS A 172 -4.68 11.44 -0.52
N ASN A 173 -3.72 11.30 -1.44
CA ASN A 173 -3.79 10.30 -2.50
C ASN A 173 -2.40 9.74 -2.81
N GLY A 174 -2.27 8.41 -2.75
CA GLY A 174 -0.99 7.76 -2.98
C GLY A 174 -0.62 7.52 -4.46
N ILE A 175 -1.60 7.49 -5.37
CA ILE A 175 -1.36 7.42 -6.81
C ILE A 175 -2.01 8.63 -7.47
N LEU A 176 -1.18 9.45 -8.11
CA LEU A 176 -1.60 10.53 -8.98
C LEU A 176 -1.38 10.07 -10.43
N TYR A 177 -2.47 9.76 -11.13
CA TYR A 177 -2.39 9.51 -12.56
C TYR A 177 -2.30 10.89 -13.22
N GLU A 178 -1.10 11.39 -13.41
CA GLU A 178 -0.78 12.66 -14.09
C GLU A 178 0.75 12.82 -14.11
N SER A 179 1.25 13.71 -14.97
CA SER A 179 2.67 14.06 -14.95
C SER A 179 3.02 14.90 -13.72
N PRO A 180 4.18 14.68 -13.09
CA PRO A 180 4.64 15.54 -12.01
C PRO A 180 4.89 16.96 -12.55
N PRO A 181 4.48 18.03 -11.84
CA PRO A 181 4.67 19.41 -12.30
C PRO A 181 6.13 19.77 -12.58
N SER A 182 7.07 19.16 -11.86
CA SER A 182 8.51 19.34 -12.03
C SER A 182 9.08 18.65 -13.28
N SER A 183 8.34 17.71 -13.87
CA SER A 183 8.75 16.96 -15.06
C SER A 183 7.51 16.59 -15.91
N PRO A 184 6.91 17.56 -16.61
CA PRO A 184 5.68 17.34 -17.39
C PRO A 184 5.84 16.29 -18.50
N ASP A 185 7.06 16.17 -19.05
CA ASP A 185 7.40 15.21 -20.11
C ASP A 185 7.95 13.87 -19.57
N ALA A 186 7.71 13.56 -18.28
CA ALA A 186 8.17 12.31 -17.68
C ALA A 186 7.63 11.09 -18.44
N ARG A 187 8.51 10.13 -18.74
CA ARG A 187 8.14 8.87 -19.41
C ARG A 187 8.03 7.68 -18.47
N THR A 188 8.38 7.85 -17.22
CA THR A 188 8.41 6.80 -16.20
C THR A 188 7.57 7.23 -15.01
N ALA A 189 6.94 6.28 -14.32
CA ALA A 189 6.34 6.57 -13.03
C ALA A 189 7.42 7.13 -12.09
N ALA A 190 7.06 8.16 -11.33
CA ALA A 190 7.98 8.90 -10.47
C ALA A 190 7.48 8.85 -9.03
N LEU A 191 8.35 8.38 -8.13
CA LEU A 191 8.11 8.44 -6.70
C LEU A 191 8.44 9.84 -6.19
N GLN A 192 7.47 10.50 -5.57
CA GLN A 192 7.67 11.78 -4.91
C GLN A 192 8.53 11.57 -3.66
N HIS A 193 9.66 12.26 -3.59
CA HIS A 193 10.51 12.26 -2.39
C HIS A 193 11.13 13.64 -2.17
N ILE A 194 10.59 14.36 -1.19
CA ILE A 194 11.09 15.60 -0.64
C ILE A 194 11.63 15.29 0.77
N PRO A 195 12.95 15.35 1.01
CA PRO A 195 13.54 15.03 2.31
C PRO A 195 12.94 15.81 3.49
N ASP A 196 12.63 17.09 3.27
CA ASP A 196 12.10 18.00 4.29
C ASP A 196 10.56 18.05 4.34
N ASP A 197 9.89 17.29 3.49
CA ASP A 197 8.43 17.21 3.44
C ASP A 197 7.95 15.76 3.42
N PRO A 198 7.91 15.12 4.58
CA PRO A 198 7.48 13.74 4.67
C PRO A 198 5.99 13.50 4.40
N LEU A 199 5.16 14.55 4.40
CA LEU A 199 3.71 14.41 4.29
C LEU A 199 3.24 14.15 2.85
N THR A 200 4.05 14.53 1.88
CA THR A 200 3.83 14.25 0.45
C THR A 200 4.66 13.08 -0.05
N ASN A 201 5.72 12.75 0.70
CA ASN A 201 6.60 11.64 0.35
C ASN A 201 5.79 10.41 0.07
N GLY A 202 6.07 9.88 -1.11
CA GLY A 202 5.61 8.62 -1.58
C GLY A 202 4.42 8.51 -2.47
N THR A 203 3.79 9.64 -2.68
CA THR A 203 2.89 9.80 -3.81
C THR A 203 3.60 9.35 -5.07
N ILE A 204 2.98 8.49 -5.86
CA ILE A 204 3.50 8.07 -7.15
C ILE A 204 2.77 8.82 -8.25
N TYR A 205 3.53 9.56 -9.05
CA TYR A 205 3.05 10.16 -10.29
C TYR A 205 3.16 9.14 -11.43
N VAL A 206 2.06 8.92 -12.14
CA VAL A 206 2.01 8.07 -13.33
C VAL A 206 1.73 8.98 -14.54
N PRO A 207 2.73 9.27 -15.38
CA PRO A 207 2.57 10.25 -16.44
C PRO A 207 1.76 9.72 -17.65
N THR A 208 1.30 10.64 -18.49
CA THR A 208 0.66 10.40 -19.79
C THR A 208 1.49 11.04 -20.93
N PRO A 209 2.73 10.57 -21.18
CA PRO A 209 3.66 11.23 -22.10
C PRO A 209 3.23 11.21 -23.57
N LEU A 210 2.23 10.40 -23.93
CA LEU A 210 1.62 10.44 -25.26
C LEU A 210 0.48 11.46 -25.37
N TYR A 211 0.14 12.16 -24.29
CA TYR A 211 -0.91 13.18 -24.22
C TYR A 211 -2.28 12.64 -24.65
N TYR A 212 -3.17 13.50 -25.16
CA TYR A 212 -4.55 13.17 -25.49
C TYR A 212 -4.89 13.38 -26.96
N VAL A 213 -6.05 12.85 -27.33
CA VAL A 213 -6.69 13.13 -28.61
C VAL A 213 -7.64 14.31 -28.45
N ALA A 214 -7.24 15.46 -28.98
CA ALA A 214 -8.08 16.65 -29.01
C ALA A 214 -9.25 16.47 -30.01
N GLY A 215 -10.47 16.78 -29.57
CA GLY A 215 -11.69 16.52 -30.35
C GLY A 215 -11.77 17.31 -31.66
N ASP A 216 -11.07 18.44 -31.77
CA ASP A 216 -10.97 19.27 -32.97
C ASP A 216 -9.84 18.84 -33.93
N LYS A 217 -8.95 17.92 -33.50
CA LYS A 217 -7.74 17.50 -34.23
C LYS A 217 -7.50 15.99 -34.20
N ILE A 218 -8.58 15.21 -34.18
CA ILE A 218 -8.54 13.75 -34.00
C ILE A 218 -7.51 13.06 -34.90
N GLU A 219 -7.53 13.32 -36.21
CA GLU A 219 -6.61 12.67 -37.16
C GLU A 219 -5.15 13.05 -36.97
N GLU A 220 -4.88 14.31 -36.64
CA GLU A 220 -3.52 14.80 -36.37
C GLU A 220 -2.96 14.15 -35.10
N GLU A 221 -3.76 14.08 -34.04
CA GLU A 221 -3.36 13.52 -32.75
C GLU A 221 -3.19 12.00 -32.79
N VAL A 222 -4.08 11.27 -33.47
CA VAL A 222 -3.90 9.83 -33.70
C VAL A 222 -2.59 9.59 -34.45
N THR A 223 -2.34 10.33 -35.54
CA THR A 223 -1.10 10.20 -36.32
C THR A 223 0.14 10.56 -35.51
N ARG A 224 0.08 11.59 -34.66
CA ARG A 224 1.17 11.96 -33.75
C ARG A 224 1.48 10.80 -32.82
N MET A 225 0.47 10.27 -32.13
CA MET A 225 0.64 9.18 -31.17
C MET A 225 1.24 7.92 -31.83
N GLU A 226 0.76 7.55 -33.02
CA GLU A 226 1.31 6.43 -33.80
C GLU A 226 2.82 6.57 -34.06
N ARG A 227 3.28 7.78 -34.39
CA ARG A 227 4.70 8.05 -34.64
C ARG A 227 5.52 8.02 -33.35
N THR A 228 5.02 8.67 -32.29
CA THR A 228 5.76 8.80 -31.02
C THR A 228 5.90 7.47 -30.28
N LEU A 229 5.00 6.50 -30.50
CA LEU A 229 5.08 5.17 -29.86
C LEU A 229 6.40 4.43 -30.08
N GLN A 230 7.06 4.68 -31.21
CA GLN A 230 8.34 4.07 -31.57
C GLN A 230 9.48 4.51 -30.65
N ASP A 231 9.35 5.67 -30.02
CA ASP A 231 10.36 6.24 -29.13
C ASP A 231 10.36 5.60 -27.74
N PHE A 232 9.33 4.81 -27.39
CA PHE A 232 9.18 4.17 -26.07
C PHE A 232 9.82 2.79 -26.08
N THR A 233 11.13 2.73 -25.82
CA THR A 233 11.95 1.50 -25.91
C THR A 233 12.52 1.05 -24.57
N GLY A 234 12.52 1.91 -23.55
CA GLY A 234 13.10 1.63 -22.25
C GLY A 234 12.24 0.68 -21.40
N PRO A 235 12.85 -0.18 -20.56
CA PRO A 235 12.14 -1.20 -19.79
C PRO A 235 11.20 -0.64 -18.71
N ARG A 236 11.36 0.64 -18.34
CA ARG A 236 10.52 1.37 -17.38
C ARG A 236 9.68 2.48 -18.03
N GLU A 237 9.85 2.72 -19.33
CA GLU A 237 9.07 3.74 -20.03
C GLU A 237 7.61 3.30 -20.18
N LEU A 238 6.68 4.25 -20.01
CA LEU A 238 5.24 4.07 -20.05
C LEU A 238 4.69 4.71 -21.32
N ALA A 239 4.21 3.90 -22.25
CA ALA A 239 3.38 4.36 -23.35
C ALA A 239 1.97 4.64 -22.80
N SER A 240 1.76 5.80 -22.19
CA SER A 240 0.52 6.15 -21.48
C SER A 240 -0.12 7.39 -22.09
N PHE A 241 -1.44 7.34 -22.30
CA PHE A 241 -2.23 8.39 -22.91
C PHE A 241 -3.61 8.49 -22.26
N PHE A 242 -4.29 9.60 -22.52
CA PHE A 242 -5.69 9.77 -22.12
C PHE A 242 -6.61 10.09 -23.29
N TYR A 243 -7.87 9.74 -23.15
CA TYR A 243 -8.84 9.78 -24.23
C TYR A 243 -10.24 10.06 -23.69
N HIS A 244 -10.98 10.97 -24.34
CA HIS A 244 -12.36 11.26 -23.96
C HIS A 244 -13.32 10.30 -24.67
N PRO A 245 -14.03 9.39 -23.95
CA PRO A 245 -14.84 8.34 -24.58
C PRO A 245 -15.92 8.84 -25.54
N TYR A 246 -16.48 10.02 -25.29
CA TYR A 246 -17.55 10.57 -26.12
C TYR A 246 -17.12 10.83 -27.57
N LEU A 247 -15.80 10.92 -27.85
CA LEU A 247 -15.27 11.01 -29.21
C LEU A 247 -15.55 9.76 -30.06
N GLU A 248 -15.79 8.61 -29.43
CA GLU A 248 -16.14 7.36 -30.11
C GLU A 248 -17.65 7.24 -30.39
N PHE A 249 -18.50 8.05 -29.76
CA PHE A 249 -19.95 7.88 -29.86
C PHE A 249 -20.52 8.02 -31.28
N PRO A 250 -19.99 8.89 -32.16
CA PRO A 250 -20.40 8.94 -33.57
C PRO A 250 -20.10 7.65 -34.36
N TYR A 251 -19.15 6.85 -33.89
CA TYR A 251 -18.68 5.60 -34.53
C TYR A 251 -19.41 4.36 -34.02
N ILE A 252 -20.31 4.51 -33.04
CA ILE A 252 -21.08 3.42 -32.44
C ILE A 252 -22.56 3.62 -32.77
N ARG A 253 -23.18 2.62 -33.41
CA ARG A 253 -24.59 2.62 -33.78
C ARG A 253 -25.28 1.35 -33.28
N PHE A 254 -26.44 1.54 -32.66
CA PHE A 254 -27.36 0.45 -32.32
C PHE A 254 -28.27 0.20 -33.53
N LEU A 255 -28.26 -1.03 -34.05
CA LEU A 255 -29.08 -1.42 -35.19
C LEU A 255 -30.45 -1.93 -34.71
N ALA A 256 -31.45 -1.88 -35.60
CA ALA A 256 -32.82 -2.25 -35.26
C ALA A 256 -32.99 -3.75 -34.89
N ASP A 257 -32.04 -4.59 -35.26
CA ASP A 257 -31.97 -6.01 -34.89
C ASP A 257 -31.36 -6.25 -33.51
N GLY A 258 -31.00 -5.18 -32.78
CA GLY A 258 -30.38 -5.22 -31.47
C GLY A 258 -28.86 -5.41 -31.50
N THR A 259 -28.23 -5.47 -32.67
CA THR A 259 -26.78 -5.57 -32.80
C THR A 259 -26.10 -4.20 -32.69
N VAL A 260 -24.82 -4.20 -32.31
CA VAL A 260 -23.99 -3.00 -32.21
C VAL A 260 -23.02 -2.98 -33.37
N HIS A 261 -23.03 -1.89 -34.15
CA HIS A 261 -21.99 -1.60 -35.13
C HIS A 261 -21.02 -0.57 -34.56
N TYR A 262 -19.77 -0.98 -34.33
CA TYR A 262 -18.68 -0.11 -33.90
C TYR A 262 -17.63 -0.06 -35.02
N ASP A 263 -17.51 1.10 -35.68
CA ASP A 263 -16.64 1.32 -36.86
C ASP A 263 -15.18 0.91 -36.60
N GLU A 264 -14.62 0.05 -37.45
CA GLU A 264 -13.24 -0.43 -37.31
C GLU A 264 -12.17 0.66 -37.50
N HIS A 265 -12.52 1.77 -38.14
CA HIS A 265 -11.64 2.92 -38.37
C HIS A 265 -11.78 4.00 -37.30
N SER A 266 -12.51 3.74 -36.23
CA SER A 266 -12.66 4.70 -35.15
C SER A 266 -11.28 5.07 -34.55
N PRO A 267 -11.12 6.31 -34.05
CA PRO A 267 -9.84 6.80 -33.55
C PRO A 267 -9.22 5.88 -32.49
N LEU A 268 -10.00 5.45 -31.49
CA LEU A 268 -9.50 4.57 -30.42
C LEU A 268 -9.03 3.22 -30.97
N ARG A 269 -9.77 2.61 -31.91
CA ARG A 269 -9.38 1.33 -32.51
C ARG A 269 -8.07 1.42 -33.25
N ARG A 270 -7.84 2.51 -34.00
CA ARG A 270 -6.58 2.78 -34.69
C ARG A 270 -5.42 2.95 -33.72
N ILE A 271 -5.62 3.70 -32.63
CA ILE A 271 -4.62 3.85 -31.57
C ILE A 271 -4.26 2.47 -30.99
N ILE A 272 -5.24 1.67 -30.56
CA ILE A 272 -4.99 0.34 -29.99
C ILE A 272 -4.26 -0.57 -30.99
N GLN A 273 -4.61 -0.54 -32.27
CA GLN A 273 -3.90 -1.29 -33.31
C GLN A 273 -2.43 -0.87 -33.44
N ALA A 274 -2.14 0.44 -33.35
CA ALA A 274 -0.77 0.94 -33.37
C ALA A 274 0.04 0.46 -32.16
N PHE A 275 -0.53 0.50 -30.96
CA PHE A 275 0.12 -0.02 -29.75
C PHE A 275 0.45 -1.52 -29.89
N LYS A 276 -0.48 -2.32 -30.42
CA LYS A 276 -0.25 -3.75 -30.67
C LYS A 276 0.85 -3.99 -31.70
N ARG A 277 0.87 -3.22 -32.79
CA ARG A 277 1.92 -3.28 -33.83
C ARG A 277 3.30 -2.97 -33.25
N GLU A 278 3.39 -2.01 -32.33
CA GLU A 278 4.61 -1.63 -31.63
C GLU A 278 4.92 -2.50 -30.39
N SER A 279 4.22 -3.65 -30.26
CA SER A 279 4.41 -4.62 -29.17
C SER A 279 4.31 -4.03 -27.76
N LYS A 280 3.46 -3.01 -27.58
CA LYS A 280 3.17 -2.44 -26.26
C LYS A 280 2.11 -3.30 -25.55
N THR A 281 2.35 -3.59 -24.28
CA THR A 281 1.44 -4.40 -23.46
C THR A 281 0.66 -3.49 -22.51
N PHE A 282 -0.66 -3.47 -22.64
CA PHE A 282 -1.50 -2.73 -21.71
C PHE A 282 -1.54 -3.42 -20.36
N VAL A 283 -1.36 -2.64 -19.29
CA VAL A 283 -1.29 -3.13 -17.91
C VAL A 283 -2.20 -2.30 -17.01
N SER A 284 -2.54 -2.82 -15.84
CA SER A 284 -3.20 -2.00 -14.80
C SER A 284 -2.20 -1.01 -14.20
N ILE A 285 -2.64 0.20 -13.85
CA ILE A 285 -1.83 1.21 -13.14
C ILE A 285 -1.28 0.66 -11.84
N THR A 286 -2.03 -0.17 -11.14
CA THR A 286 -1.58 -0.79 -9.88
C THR A 286 -0.48 -1.83 -10.09
N SER A 287 -0.31 -2.34 -11.31
CA SER A 287 0.72 -3.35 -11.61
C SER A 287 2.09 -2.75 -11.94
N ILE A 288 2.18 -1.44 -12.13
CA ILE A 288 3.44 -0.77 -12.45
C ILE A 288 4.29 -0.49 -11.21
N MET A 289 3.72 -0.66 -10.02
CA MET A 289 4.35 -0.49 -8.71
C MET A 289 4.07 -1.74 -7.84
N PRO A 290 5.02 -2.22 -7.03
CA PRO A 290 4.79 -3.39 -6.19
C PRO A 290 3.97 -3.07 -4.93
N PHE A 291 4.05 -1.84 -4.44
CA PHE A 291 3.22 -1.34 -3.34
C PHE A 291 2.44 -0.12 -3.79
N ILE A 292 1.19 -0.04 -3.35
CA ILE A 292 0.36 1.16 -3.48
C ILE A 292 0.52 1.94 -2.19
N PRO A 293 1.11 3.15 -2.23
CA PRO A 293 0.98 4.11 -1.16
C PRO A 293 -0.51 4.33 -0.93
N ASP A 294 -1.01 4.10 0.26
CA ASP A 294 -2.45 4.01 0.41
C ASP A 294 -2.99 4.81 1.59
N PHE A 295 -2.29 4.77 2.72
CA PHE A 295 -2.88 5.25 3.96
C PHE A 295 -1.91 5.99 4.84
N ARG A 296 -2.33 7.18 5.27
CA ARG A 296 -1.67 7.99 6.28
C ARG A 296 -2.69 8.54 7.27
N GLU A 297 -2.62 8.12 8.53
CA GLU A 297 -3.43 8.69 9.60
C GLU A 297 -2.58 9.26 10.70
N THR A 298 -2.97 10.44 11.18
CA THR A 298 -2.29 11.19 12.22
C THR A 298 -3.15 11.17 13.50
N ARG A 299 -2.50 11.26 14.66
CA ARG A 299 -3.14 11.20 15.99
C ARG A 299 -3.85 9.90 16.30
N LEU A 300 -3.42 8.82 15.68
CA LEU A 300 -4.08 7.53 15.77
C LEU A 300 -4.12 6.99 17.20
N LEU A 301 -2.96 7.02 17.87
CA LEU A 301 -2.79 6.48 19.21
C LEU A 301 -3.00 7.53 20.31
N ASP A 302 -2.95 8.83 19.97
CA ASP A 302 -3.31 9.94 20.86
C ASP A 302 -4.75 9.80 21.38
N ARG A 303 -5.68 9.28 20.56
CA ARG A 303 -7.07 9.01 20.96
C ARG A 303 -7.19 7.94 22.05
N MET A 304 -6.17 7.10 22.21
CA MET A 304 -6.14 5.97 23.13
C MET A 304 -5.19 6.18 24.31
N ALA A 305 -4.46 7.30 24.36
CA ALA A 305 -3.43 7.60 25.35
C ALA A 305 -2.30 6.53 25.45
N MET A 306 -2.10 5.72 24.41
CA MET A 306 -0.97 4.78 24.32
C MET A 306 0.32 5.56 24.06
N LYS A 307 1.31 5.41 24.94
CA LYS A 307 2.54 6.22 24.90
C LYS A 307 3.71 5.50 24.24
N ASP A 308 3.80 4.19 24.39
CA ASP A 308 4.90 3.38 23.84
C ASP A 308 4.37 2.02 23.34
N PRO A 309 3.77 1.99 22.13
CA PRO A 309 3.22 0.78 21.54
C PRO A 309 4.33 -0.12 20.98
N LYS A 310 4.23 -1.42 21.24
CA LYS A 310 4.95 -2.47 20.50
C LYS A 310 3.95 -3.22 19.63
N PHE A 311 4.11 -3.11 18.32
CA PHE A 311 3.33 -3.86 17.35
C PHE A 311 3.96 -5.24 17.15
N LEU A 312 3.21 -6.29 17.46
CA LEU A 312 3.61 -7.68 17.27
C LEU A 312 2.77 -8.25 16.13
N GLN A 313 3.45 -8.82 15.12
CA GLN A 313 2.77 -9.39 13.97
C GLN A 313 2.05 -10.68 14.38
N ALA A 314 0.77 -10.77 14.04
CA ALA A 314 -0.10 -11.90 14.36
C ALA A 314 -0.55 -12.52 13.02
N LYS A 315 0.29 -13.38 12.42
CA LYS A 315 0.04 -13.94 11.08
C LYS A 315 -1.19 -14.84 11.12
N ARG A 316 -2.16 -14.63 10.23
CA ARG A 316 -3.26 -15.58 10.03
C ARG A 316 -3.30 -16.05 8.59
N GLN A 317 -3.42 -17.36 8.39
CA GLN A 317 -3.53 -17.91 7.03
C GLN A 317 -4.87 -17.50 6.41
N ALA A 318 -4.81 -16.99 5.17
CA ALA A 318 -5.97 -16.69 4.31
C ALA A 318 -7.02 -15.70 4.87
N LEU A 319 -6.67 -14.93 5.90
CA LEU A 319 -7.48 -13.84 6.45
C LEU A 319 -6.59 -12.62 6.67
N PRO A 320 -7.13 -11.38 6.56
CA PRO A 320 -6.37 -10.19 6.90
C PRO A 320 -5.78 -10.28 8.31
N ASP A 321 -4.52 -9.91 8.42
CA ASP A 321 -3.77 -9.96 9.68
C ASP A 321 -4.41 -9.07 10.75
N ARG A 322 -4.21 -9.49 12.01
CA ARG A 322 -4.42 -8.66 13.20
C ARG A 322 -3.06 -8.37 13.81
N TRP A 323 -3.00 -7.41 14.70
CA TRP A 323 -1.80 -7.17 15.50
C TRP A 323 -2.15 -7.26 16.97
N ILE A 324 -1.23 -7.83 17.72
CA ILE A 324 -1.20 -7.66 19.17
C ILE A 324 -0.35 -6.43 19.43
N VAL A 325 -0.89 -5.47 20.18
CA VAL A 325 -0.20 -4.24 20.55
C VAL A 325 0.00 -4.23 22.07
N ARG A 326 1.24 -4.14 22.53
CA ARG A 326 1.57 -3.94 23.96
C ARG A 326 1.84 -2.46 24.21
N ASP A 327 1.11 -1.86 25.15
CA ASP A 327 1.47 -0.56 25.72
C ASP A 327 2.40 -0.79 26.91
N GLU A 328 3.69 -0.55 26.70
CA GLU A 328 4.73 -0.82 27.71
C GLU A 328 4.60 0.12 28.93
N THR A 329 4.00 1.30 28.77
CA THR A 329 3.86 2.25 29.88
C THR A 329 2.79 1.81 30.87
N ASN A 330 1.68 1.28 30.36
CA ASN A 330 0.53 0.90 31.18
C ASN A 330 0.44 -0.61 31.44
N ASN A 331 1.34 -1.41 30.87
CA ASN A 331 1.33 -2.88 30.93
C ASN A 331 -0.01 -3.47 30.45
N LEU A 332 -0.50 -2.94 29.32
CA LEU A 332 -1.77 -3.32 28.69
C LEU A 332 -1.54 -3.95 27.33
N TRP A 333 -2.36 -4.94 27.00
CA TRP A 333 -2.33 -5.65 25.74
C TRP A 333 -3.63 -5.40 24.98
N TYR A 334 -3.49 -5.16 23.69
CA TYR A 334 -4.58 -4.83 22.80
C TYR A 334 -4.54 -5.69 21.54
N ASP A 335 -5.71 -5.86 20.98
CA ASP A 335 -5.94 -6.37 19.65
C ASP A 335 -6.22 -5.20 18.71
N ALA A 336 -5.49 -5.11 17.60
CA ALA A 336 -5.70 -4.10 16.58
C ALA A 336 -5.99 -4.75 15.22
N ALA A 337 -6.91 -4.15 14.47
CA ALA A 337 -7.17 -4.49 13.09
C ALA A 337 -7.32 -3.22 12.25
N LEU A 338 -6.79 -3.24 11.04
CA LEU A 338 -6.97 -2.18 10.06
C LEU A 338 -8.17 -2.50 9.16
N GLU A 339 -8.88 -1.47 8.73
CA GLU A 339 -10.01 -1.62 7.80
C GLU A 339 -9.51 -1.41 6.38
N VAL A 340 -9.28 -2.51 5.65
CA VAL A 340 -9.10 -2.45 4.20
C VAL A 340 -10.47 -2.58 3.55
N GLY A 341 -10.91 -1.51 2.90
CA GLY A 341 -12.13 -1.51 2.11
C GLY A 341 -11.85 -1.84 0.65
N PHE A 342 -12.94 -1.84 -0.13
CA PHE A 342 -12.91 -1.99 -1.57
C PHE A 342 -13.10 -0.62 -2.25
N PRO A 343 -12.22 -0.23 -3.21
CA PRO A 343 -11.03 -1.01 -3.60
C PRO A 343 -9.98 -0.94 -2.49
N MET A 344 -8.95 -1.78 -2.56
CA MET A 344 -7.81 -1.82 -1.63
C MET A 344 -7.35 -0.43 -1.18
N LYS A 345 -7.97 0.05 -0.12
CA LYS A 345 -7.76 1.32 0.55
C LYS A 345 -8.00 1.10 2.03
N ILE A 346 -7.11 1.57 2.87
CA ILE A 346 -7.34 1.58 4.31
C ILE A 346 -8.28 2.76 4.60
N HIS A 347 -9.55 2.48 4.90
CA HIS A 347 -10.53 3.50 5.23
C HIS A 347 -10.51 3.77 6.73
N ASN A 348 -10.24 5.01 7.15
CA ASN A 348 -10.16 5.39 8.57
C ASN A 348 -9.22 4.51 9.41
N GLY A 349 -8.22 3.88 8.77
CA GLY A 349 -7.10 3.21 9.42
C GLY A 349 -7.47 1.98 10.20
N ILE A 350 -8.04 2.23 11.37
CA ILE A 350 -8.34 1.28 12.41
C ILE A 350 -9.81 0.87 12.30
N ARG A 351 -10.00 -0.42 12.01
CA ARG A 351 -11.30 -1.06 12.19
C ARG A 351 -11.69 -1.11 13.67
N TYR A 352 -10.74 -1.46 14.53
CA TYR A 352 -10.84 -1.37 15.99
C TYR A 352 -9.47 -1.54 16.67
N ILE A 353 -9.37 -1.04 17.91
CA ILE A 353 -8.40 -1.49 18.89
C ILE A 353 -9.15 -1.88 20.16
N ARG A 354 -8.89 -3.05 20.73
CA ARG A 354 -9.63 -3.60 21.88
C ARG A 354 -8.67 -4.16 22.94
N PRO A 355 -8.83 -3.82 24.23
CA PRO A 355 -8.04 -4.45 25.29
C PRO A 355 -8.28 -5.96 25.34
N MET A 356 -7.20 -6.73 25.47
CA MET A 356 -7.20 -8.19 25.59
C MET A 356 -6.82 -8.64 26.99
N LEU A 357 -5.85 -7.96 27.62
CA LEU A 357 -5.25 -8.31 28.90
C LEU A 357 -4.61 -7.08 29.55
N ALA A 358 -4.68 -7.00 30.87
CA ALA A 358 -4.14 -5.90 31.66
C ALA A 358 -3.29 -6.45 32.80
N ASP A 359 -2.34 -5.65 33.27
CA ASP A 359 -1.48 -5.97 34.42
C ASP A 359 -0.70 -7.29 34.25
N TRP A 360 -0.35 -7.64 33.01
CA TRP A 360 0.43 -8.83 32.65
C TRP A 360 1.56 -8.45 31.69
N PRO A 361 2.78 -8.97 31.85
CA PRO A 361 3.23 -10.04 32.77
C PRO A 361 3.32 -9.62 34.25
N LEU A 362 3.52 -10.61 35.13
CA LEU A 362 3.70 -10.38 36.57
C LEU A 362 4.93 -9.51 36.86
N TYR A 363 5.98 -9.66 36.07
CA TYR A 363 7.20 -8.85 36.11
C TYR A 363 7.23 -7.91 34.89
N PRO A 364 6.70 -6.66 35.01
CA PRO A 364 6.69 -5.71 33.91
C PRO A 364 8.08 -5.44 33.36
N GLY A 365 8.15 -5.10 32.07
CA GLY A 365 9.40 -5.09 31.30
C GLY A 365 9.52 -6.34 30.43
N GLY A 366 10.73 -6.61 29.93
CA GLY A 366 11.03 -7.76 29.08
C GLY A 366 10.59 -7.62 27.62
N THR A 367 11.14 -8.48 26.77
CA THR A 367 10.86 -8.55 25.33
C THR A 367 9.52 -9.23 25.10
N ALA A 368 8.56 -8.49 24.52
CA ALA A 368 7.26 -9.02 24.12
C ALA A 368 7.35 -9.72 22.75
N MET A 369 6.68 -10.86 22.62
CA MET A 369 6.60 -11.66 21.41
C MET A 369 5.16 -12.14 21.20
N ALA A 370 4.81 -12.43 19.96
CA ALA A 370 3.54 -13.06 19.59
C ALA A 370 3.83 -14.27 18.69
N GLY A 371 3.07 -15.33 18.86
CA GLY A 371 3.23 -16.61 18.16
C GLY A 371 2.09 -17.55 18.52
N ASP A 372 2.03 -18.71 17.89
CA ASP A 372 1.12 -19.80 18.29
C ASP A 372 1.92 -20.78 19.16
N TYR A 373 1.89 -20.61 20.48
CA TYR A 373 2.75 -21.37 21.39
C TYR A 373 2.13 -22.72 21.76
N ASP A 374 0.81 -22.88 21.69
CA ASP A 374 0.10 -24.12 21.99
C ASP A 374 -0.36 -24.94 20.76
N GLY A 375 -0.27 -24.38 19.57
CA GLY A 375 -0.58 -25.02 18.29
C GLY A 375 -2.07 -25.06 17.98
N ASP A 376 -2.87 -24.19 18.61
CA ASP A 376 -4.32 -24.13 18.40
C ASP A 376 -4.73 -23.23 17.22
N GLY A 377 -3.77 -22.55 16.59
CA GLY A 377 -3.97 -21.63 15.47
C GLY A 377 -4.39 -20.22 15.88
N SER A 378 -4.56 -19.95 17.17
CA SER A 378 -4.75 -18.62 17.74
C SER A 378 -3.41 -17.98 18.03
N ILE A 379 -3.37 -16.64 18.02
CA ILE A 379 -2.16 -15.93 18.40
C ILE A 379 -2.15 -15.74 19.92
N ASP A 380 -1.07 -16.21 20.51
CA ASP A 380 -0.68 -16.07 21.90
C ASP A 380 0.30 -14.90 22.10
N ALA A 381 0.57 -14.58 23.36
CA ALA A 381 1.60 -13.63 23.75
C ALA A 381 2.62 -14.27 24.69
N ALA A 382 3.89 -13.91 24.52
CA ALA A 382 4.95 -14.25 25.45
C ALA A 382 5.74 -13.00 25.86
N VAL A 383 6.26 -13.00 27.08
CA VAL A 383 7.22 -12.00 27.55
C VAL A 383 8.43 -12.67 28.15
N TRP A 384 9.59 -12.40 27.56
CA TRP A 384 10.89 -12.80 28.10
C TRP A 384 11.48 -11.71 28.97
N ASN A 385 11.65 -11.99 30.26
CA ASN A 385 12.37 -11.14 31.18
C ASN A 385 13.83 -11.61 31.30
N ALA A 386 14.72 -10.92 30.57
CA ALA A 386 16.14 -11.26 30.51
C ALA A 386 16.85 -11.12 31.88
N GLU A 387 16.44 -10.17 32.72
CA GLU A 387 17.04 -9.95 34.04
C GLU A 387 16.76 -11.12 35.00
N LEU A 388 15.61 -11.80 34.80
CA LEU A 388 15.17 -12.92 35.62
C LEU A 388 15.43 -14.29 34.96
N GLY A 389 15.67 -14.32 33.65
CA GLY A 389 15.74 -15.56 32.87
C GLY A 389 14.40 -16.30 32.82
N ILE A 390 13.28 -15.56 32.77
CA ILE A 390 11.92 -16.13 32.83
C ILE A 390 11.12 -15.77 31.58
N CYS A 391 10.43 -16.76 31.01
CA CYS A 391 9.41 -16.55 29.99
C CYS A 391 8.01 -16.76 30.56
N GLU A 392 7.17 -15.73 30.51
CA GLU A 392 5.73 -15.83 30.81
C GLU A 392 4.93 -15.90 29.52
N VAL A 393 3.94 -16.79 29.47
CA VAL A 393 3.05 -16.95 28.31
C VAL A 393 1.60 -16.70 28.69
N ALA A 394 0.86 -16.07 27.80
CA ALA A 394 -0.59 -15.91 27.86
C ALA A 394 -1.22 -16.43 26.57
N LEU A 395 -2.09 -17.43 26.69
CA LEU A 395 -2.73 -18.10 25.56
C LEU A 395 -3.90 -17.27 25.00
N GLY A 396 -4.01 -17.26 23.69
CA GLY A 396 -5.03 -16.59 22.91
C GLY A 396 -6.33 -17.38 22.87
N SER A 397 -7.45 -16.67 22.89
CA SER A 397 -8.79 -17.26 22.64
C SER A 397 -9.60 -16.38 21.67
N GLY A 398 -8.91 -15.88 20.64
CA GLY A 398 -9.45 -15.01 19.59
C GLY A 398 -9.71 -13.56 19.99
N SER A 399 -10.20 -13.27 21.20
CA SER A 399 -10.49 -11.89 21.67
C SER A 399 -9.88 -11.51 23.01
N ARG A 400 -9.22 -12.45 23.69
CA ARG A 400 -8.60 -12.28 25.00
C ARG A 400 -7.30 -13.08 25.06
N LEU A 401 -6.39 -12.63 25.91
CA LEU A 401 -5.21 -13.39 26.33
C LEU A 401 -5.45 -13.88 27.76
N VAL A 402 -5.07 -15.12 28.05
CA VAL A 402 -5.23 -15.78 29.35
C VAL A 402 -3.86 -16.19 29.87
N PRO A 403 -3.36 -15.61 30.96
CA PRO A 403 -2.06 -15.99 31.54
C PRO A 403 -1.98 -17.50 31.81
N SER A 404 -0.94 -18.14 31.28
CA SER A 404 -0.64 -19.57 31.46
C SER A 404 0.58 -19.82 32.36
N GLY A 405 1.15 -18.77 32.96
CA GLY A 405 2.25 -18.85 33.92
C GLY A 405 3.63 -18.81 33.27
N HIS A 406 4.64 -19.24 34.04
CA HIS A 406 6.03 -19.31 33.59
C HIS A 406 6.25 -20.60 32.80
N TRP A 407 6.51 -20.46 31.50
CA TRP A 407 6.81 -21.59 30.62
C TRP A 407 8.30 -21.93 30.59
N LEU A 408 9.17 -20.98 30.93
CA LEU A 408 10.60 -21.21 31.07
C LEU A 408 11.16 -20.42 32.25
N CYS A 409 12.04 -21.04 33.03
CA CYS A 409 12.87 -20.41 34.05
C CYS A 409 14.31 -20.92 33.90
N GLU A 410 15.15 -20.18 33.19
CA GLU A 410 16.54 -20.56 32.88
C GLU A 410 17.54 -19.59 33.49
N SER A 411 18.02 -19.92 34.69
CA SER A 411 19.02 -19.11 35.40
C SER A 411 20.35 -18.97 34.65
N GLY A 412 20.66 -19.90 33.73
CA GLY A 412 21.85 -19.84 32.88
C GLY A 412 21.76 -18.86 31.70
N ALA A 413 20.56 -18.33 31.43
CA ALA A 413 20.26 -17.43 30.30
C ALA A 413 19.90 -16.00 30.76
N VAL A 414 20.32 -15.61 31.97
CA VAL A 414 20.19 -14.21 32.43
C VAL A 414 20.96 -13.29 31.48
N ASP A 415 20.37 -12.13 31.16
CA ASP A 415 20.83 -11.13 30.19
C ASP A 415 20.82 -11.59 28.72
N TRP A 416 20.33 -12.79 28.43
CA TRP A 416 20.15 -13.24 27.05
C TRP A 416 18.90 -12.59 26.46
N LYS A 417 18.93 -12.28 25.17
CA LYS A 417 17.77 -11.79 24.40
C LYS A 417 16.96 -12.97 23.89
N ALA A 418 15.69 -12.72 23.58
CA ALA A 418 14.78 -13.73 23.04
C ALA A 418 14.14 -13.31 21.71
N LEU A 419 13.95 -14.29 20.83
CA LEU A 419 13.12 -14.24 19.63
C LEU A 419 12.26 -15.51 19.58
N THR A 420 11.31 -15.58 18.65
CA THR A 420 10.39 -16.72 18.53
C THR A 420 10.17 -17.11 17.07
N GLY A 421 9.88 -18.39 16.83
CA GLY A 421 9.62 -18.99 15.52
C GLY A 421 9.49 -20.52 15.65
N ASP A 422 8.98 -21.19 14.62
CA ASP A 422 8.81 -22.65 14.57
C ASP A 422 10.10 -23.32 14.06
N PHE A 423 11.02 -23.69 14.95
CA PHE A 423 12.32 -24.20 14.52
C PHE A 423 12.28 -25.70 14.23
N ASP A 424 11.30 -26.46 14.74
CA ASP A 424 11.17 -27.90 14.53
C ASP A 424 10.05 -28.34 13.58
N GLY A 425 9.27 -27.39 13.07
CA GLY A 425 8.28 -27.57 12.00
C GLY A 425 7.02 -28.25 12.50
N ASP A 426 6.75 -28.19 13.81
CA ASP A 426 5.62 -28.87 14.41
C ASP A 426 4.37 -27.99 14.55
N GLY A 427 4.46 -26.75 14.06
CA GLY A 427 3.40 -25.76 14.04
C GLY A 427 3.34 -24.89 15.29
N ARG A 428 4.17 -25.15 16.30
CA ARG A 428 4.26 -24.31 17.50
C ARG A 428 5.47 -23.38 17.43
N HIS A 429 5.30 -22.18 17.94
CA HIS A 429 6.42 -21.25 18.09
C HIS A 429 7.28 -21.67 19.28
N ASP A 430 8.59 -21.71 19.08
CA ASP A 430 9.59 -21.96 20.09
C ASP A 430 10.24 -20.65 20.56
N LEU A 431 11.14 -20.77 21.54
CA LEU A 431 11.93 -19.65 22.05
C LEU A 431 13.40 -19.80 21.65
N PHE A 432 13.90 -18.85 20.87
CA PHE A 432 15.33 -18.68 20.59
C PHE A 432 15.94 -17.71 21.60
N LEU A 433 16.97 -18.16 22.30
CA LEU A 433 17.71 -17.38 23.30
C LEU A 433 19.12 -17.08 22.79
N TRP A 434 19.59 -15.85 22.96
CA TRP A 434 20.89 -15.42 22.48
C TRP A 434 21.61 -14.49 23.45
N ASP A 435 22.87 -14.81 23.74
CA ASP A 435 23.79 -13.99 24.51
C ASP A 435 24.57 -13.03 23.59
N PRO A 436 24.28 -11.72 23.59
CA PRO A 436 25.01 -10.77 22.75
C PRO A 436 26.49 -10.64 23.11
N VAL A 437 26.89 -10.99 24.34
CA VAL A 437 28.25 -10.86 24.85
C VAL A 437 29.09 -12.05 24.43
N THR A 438 28.62 -13.27 24.71
CA THR A 438 29.38 -14.49 24.39
C THR A 438 29.07 -15.07 23.02
N GLY A 439 27.97 -14.64 22.42
CA GLY A 439 27.43 -15.18 21.18
C GLY A 439 26.96 -16.61 21.29
N LYS A 440 26.65 -17.09 22.50
CA LYS A 440 25.97 -18.37 22.65
C LYS A 440 24.50 -18.19 22.25
N ALA A 441 23.96 -19.21 21.60
CA ALA A 441 22.54 -19.30 21.34
C ALA A 441 21.97 -20.60 21.89
N ALA A 442 20.67 -20.65 22.12
CA ALA A 442 19.95 -21.84 22.51
C ALA A 442 18.51 -21.80 21.96
N ILE A 443 17.90 -22.97 21.77
CA ILE A 443 16.49 -23.09 21.38
C ILE A 443 15.76 -23.86 22.46
N ALA A 444 14.65 -23.33 22.95
CA ALA A 444 13.75 -23.98 23.88
C ALA A 444 12.44 -24.30 23.16
N TYR A 445 12.28 -25.57 22.79
CA TYR A 445 11.11 -26.04 22.02
C TYR A 445 9.83 -26.01 22.84
N SER A 446 8.73 -25.56 22.26
CA SER A 446 7.42 -25.56 22.92
C SER A 446 6.83 -26.96 22.97
N SER A 447 6.30 -27.37 24.13
CA SER A 447 5.47 -28.59 24.26
C SER A 447 3.96 -28.31 24.09
N GLY A 448 3.61 -27.03 23.90
CA GLY A 448 2.25 -26.49 23.95
C GLY A 448 1.72 -26.21 25.35
N ARG A 449 2.53 -26.41 26.39
CA ARG A 449 2.19 -26.06 27.79
C ARG A 449 3.37 -25.48 28.57
N ASP A 450 4.59 -25.72 28.11
CA ASP A 450 5.84 -25.18 28.63
C ASP A 450 6.89 -25.17 27.51
N PHE A 451 8.04 -24.54 27.76
CA PHE A 451 9.23 -24.71 26.91
C PHE A 451 10.16 -25.76 27.52
N ASN A 452 10.68 -26.63 26.68
CA ASN A 452 11.71 -27.60 27.07
C ASN A 452 12.98 -26.90 27.56
N SER A 453 13.85 -27.65 28.26
CA SER A 453 15.17 -27.13 28.63
C SER A 453 15.94 -26.67 27.38
N PRO A 454 16.51 -25.45 27.37
CA PRO A 454 17.12 -24.89 26.18
C PRO A 454 18.29 -25.75 25.66
N LEU A 455 18.24 -26.10 24.38
CA LEU A 455 19.29 -26.80 23.68
C LEU A 455 20.34 -25.78 23.18
N ILE A 456 21.54 -25.81 23.76
CA ILE A 456 22.64 -24.91 23.39
C ILE A 456 23.11 -25.18 21.96
N GLN A 457 23.11 -24.13 21.14
CA GLN A 457 23.61 -24.11 19.77
C GLN A 457 25.06 -23.64 19.75
N HIS A 458 26.00 -24.59 19.88
CA HIS A 458 27.42 -24.30 20.06
C HIS A 458 28.10 -23.62 18.85
N GLU A 459 27.53 -23.75 17.65
CA GLU A 459 28.13 -23.26 16.40
C GLU A 459 27.61 -21.89 15.96
N VAL A 460 26.52 -21.39 16.56
CA VAL A 460 25.91 -20.10 16.24
C VAL A 460 26.66 -19.00 17.01
N SER A 461 27.93 -18.76 16.68
CA SER A 461 28.82 -17.80 17.39
C SER A 461 28.60 -16.35 16.96
N VAL A 462 27.35 -15.87 17.00
CA VAL A 462 26.97 -14.50 16.60
C VAL A 462 27.21 -13.53 17.75
N ARG A 463 28.12 -12.56 17.61
CA ARG A 463 28.54 -11.66 18.72
C ARG A 463 28.42 -10.19 18.38
N GLY A 464 28.11 -9.38 19.39
CA GLY A 464 28.24 -7.93 19.32
C GLY A 464 26.91 -7.19 19.32
N GLU A 465 26.94 -5.98 19.87
CA GLU A 465 25.75 -5.12 20.04
C GLU A 465 25.19 -4.59 18.71
N GLY A 466 26.00 -4.54 17.64
CA GLY A 466 25.59 -4.15 16.29
C GLY A 466 24.88 -5.26 15.48
N MET A 467 24.63 -6.42 16.09
CA MET A 467 23.91 -7.52 15.45
C MET A 467 22.41 -7.36 15.65
N ILE A 468 21.67 -7.32 14.54
CA ILE A 468 20.21 -7.32 14.52
C ILE A 468 19.76 -8.72 14.05
N LEU A 469 18.92 -9.38 14.84
CA LEU A 469 18.44 -10.74 14.56
C LEU A 469 16.98 -10.71 14.15
N SER A 470 16.58 -11.63 13.28
CA SER A 470 15.19 -11.91 12.92
C SER A 470 15.02 -13.40 12.62
N ILE A 471 13.81 -13.91 12.81
CA ILE A 471 13.45 -15.32 12.66
C ILE A 471 12.39 -15.46 11.57
N GLY A 472 12.54 -16.44 10.68
CA GLY A 472 11.55 -16.76 9.65
C GLY A 472 12.06 -17.77 8.62
N ASP A 473 11.15 -18.54 8.03
CA ASP A 473 11.45 -19.49 6.94
C ASP A 473 11.90 -18.76 5.65
N VAL A 474 13.22 -18.64 5.45
CA VAL A 474 13.78 -17.94 4.29
C VAL A 474 14.12 -18.90 3.15
N ASN A 475 14.06 -20.21 3.38
CA ASN A 475 14.43 -21.24 2.40
C ASN A 475 13.23 -22.05 1.85
N GLY A 476 12.05 -21.92 2.46
CA GLY A 476 10.80 -22.55 2.09
C GLY A 476 10.67 -24.01 2.52
N ASP A 477 11.45 -24.48 3.50
CA ASP A 477 11.40 -25.86 3.99
C ASP A 477 10.38 -26.08 5.11
N GLY A 478 9.72 -25.01 5.56
CA GLY A 478 8.72 -25.03 6.63
C GLY A 478 9.29 -24.90 8.03
N LEU A 479 10.61 -24.69 8.18
CA LEU A 479 11.27 -24.39 9.44
C LEU A 479 11.67 -22.92 9.47
N ASP A 480 11.50 -22.26 10.60
CA ASP A 480 11.99 -20.89 10.75
C ASP A 480 13.51 -20.86 10.95
N ASP A 481 14.17 -19.99 10.19
CA ASP A 481 15.62 -19.82 10.17
C ASP A 481 16.06 -18.59 10.99
N LEU A 482 17.35 -18.54 11.34
CA LEU A 482 17.96 -17.36 11.96
C LEU A 482 18.62 -16.49 10.90
N VAL A 483 18.20 -15.23 10.81
CA VAL A 483 18.81 -14.20 9.97
C VAL A 483 19.47 -13.16 10.85
N VAL A 484 20.72 -12.82 10.53
CA VAL A 484 21.53 -11.86 11.28
C VAL A 484 22.04 -10.77 10.35
N TRP A 485 21.71 -9.53 10.67
CA TRP A 485 22.26 -8.35 10.04
C TRP A 485 23.35 -7.73 10.92
N ASN A 486 24.53 -7.54 10.34
CA ASN A 486 25.61 -6.78 10.94
C ASN A 486 25.60 -5.36 10.37
N SER A 487 25.24 -4.37 11.20
CA SER A 487 25.16 -2.96 10.78
C SER A 487 26.52 -2.36 10.42
N ASP A 488 27.59 -2.88 11.01
CA ASP A 488 28.95 -2.34 10.87
C ASP A 488 29.60 -2.80 9.56
N SER A 489 29.37 -4.05 9.14
CA SER A 489 29.85 -4.56 7.85
C SER A 489 28.83 -4.42 6.72
N GLY A 490 27.55 -4.25 7.04
CA GLY A 490 26.47 -4.28 6.07
C GLY A 490 26.30 -5.66 5.44
N THR A 491 26.41 -6.72 6.24
CA THR A 491 26.28 -8.12 5.78
C THR A 491 25.10 -8.81 6.45
N CYS A 492 24.41 -9.65 5.70
CA CYS A 492 23.33 -10.51 6.16
C CYS A 492 23.80 -11.97 6.14
N GLN A 493 23.86 -12.59 7.31
CA GLN A 493 24.22 -14.00 7.52
C GLN A 493 22.98 -14.80 7.87
N VAL A 494 22.93 -16.04 7.40
CA VAL A 494 21.78 -16.94 7.63
C VAL A 494 22.26 -18.24 8.25
N TRP A 495 21.54 -18.71 9.27
CA TRP A 495 21.66 -20.06 9.80
C TRP A 495 20.34 -20.78 9.59
N LEU A 496 20.38 -21.86 8.80
CA LEU A 496 19.21 -22.65 8.49
C LEU A 496 18.87 -23.60 9.62
N SER A 497 17.59 -23.72 9.95
CA SER A 497 17.13 -24.74 10.89
C SER A 497 17.14 -26.12 10.26
N THR A 498 17.28 -27.14 11.12
CA THR A 498 17.19 -28.56 10.74
C THR A 498 16.21 -29.31 11.66
N GLY A 499 15.45 -28.57 12.48
CA GLY A 499 14.61 -29.10 13.55
C GLY A 499 15.36 -29.53 14.80
N LYS A 500 16.69 -29.46 14.80
CA LYS A 500 17.53 -29.83 15.97
C LYS A 500 18.68 -28.86 16.21
N GLN A 501 19.17 -28.25 15.15
CA GLN A 501 20.27 -27.31 15.20
C GLN A 501 20.15 -26.27 14.10
N LEU A 502 20.84 -25.16 14.31
CA LEU A 502 21.06 -24.11 13.32
C LEU A 502 22.38 -24.35 12.60
N VAL A 503 22.36 -24.37 11.27
CA VAL A 503 23.52 -24.62 10.40
C VAL A 503 23.87 -23.36 9.64
N ASP A 504 25.12 -22.91 9.76
CA ASP A 504 25.62 -21.73 9.04
C ASP A 504 25.51 -21.92 7.51
N ALA A 505 24.72 -21.06 6.86
CA ALA A 505 24.54 -21.00 5.42
C ALA A 505 25.31 -19.84 4.78
N GLY A 506 26.10 -19.10 5.55
CA GLY A 506 26.97 -18.02 5.11
C GLY A 506 26.27 -16.70 4.84
N ASP A 507 26.97 -15.83 4.14
CA ASP A 507 26.48 -14.50 3.77
C ASP A 507 25.49 -14.60 2.60
N TRP A 508 24.22 -14.31 2.85
CA TRP A 508 23.18 -14.28 1.83
C TRP A 508 23.05 -12.93 1.14
N TYR A 509 23.56 -11.85 1.77
CA TYR A 509 23.60 -10.52 1.17
C TYR A 509 24.68 -9.61 1.78
N SER A 510 25.14 -8.64 0.99
CA SER A 510 25.97 -7.53 1.45
C SER A 510 25.62 -6.23 0.74
N SER A 511 25.40 -5.16 1.51
CA SER A 511 25.26 -3.78 1.00
C SER A 511 26.58 -3.18 0.54
N LYS A 512 27.72 -3.87 0.77
CA LYS A 512 29.10 -3.42 0.50
C LYS A 512 29.49 -2.12 1.23
N SER A 513 28.68 -1.66 2.17
CA SER A 513 28.95 -0.47 2.99
C SER A 513 28.10 -0.54 4.27
N PRO A 514 28.61 -0.04 5.41
CA PRO A 514 27.84 0.06 6.64
C PRO A 514 26.58 0.91 6.39
N MET A 515 25.45 0.50 6.97
CA MET A 515 24.19 1.23 6.79
C MET A 515 23.82 2.12 8.00
N GLY A 516 24.75 2.33 8.95
CA GLY A 516 24.52 3.14 10.15
C GLY A 516 23.68 2.40 11.22
N SER A 517 23.55 3.01 12.40
CA SER A 517 22.94 2.37 13.58
C SER A 517 21.41 2.50 13.67
N SER A 518 20.77 3.20 12.73
CA SER A 518 19.33 3.50 12.77
C SER A 518 18.55 2.64 11.76
N ILE A 519 18.71 1.32 11.88
CA ILE A 519 18.09 0.32 10.99
C ILE A 519 17.25 -0.66 11.79
N SER A 520 16.13 -1.08 11.22
CA SER A 520 15.45 -2.32 11.60
C SER A 520 15.53 -3.35 10.48
N MET A 521 15.58 -4.62 10.87
CA MET A 521 15.42 -5.77 9.98
C MET A 521 14.09 -6.45 10.29
N ILE A 522 13.30 -6.72 9.27
CA ILE A 522 12.05 -7.48 9.36
C ILE A 522 12.02 -8.50 8.23
N LEU A 523 11.42 -9.66 8.49
CA LEU A 523 11.21 -10.72 7.50
C LEU A 523 9.73 -10.85 7.14
N GLY A 524 9.41 -11.01 5.86
CA GLY A 524 8.04 -11.19 5.40
C GLY A 524 7.97 -11.58 3.93
N ASP A 525 6.95 -12.36 3.55
CA ASP A 525 6.74 -12.77 2.16
C ASP A 525 6.13 -11.59 1.39
N VAL A 526 6.98 -10.80 0.74
CA VAL A 526 6.58 -9.58 0.03
C VAL A 526 6.08 -9.94 -1.36
N ASP A 527 6.60 -10.97 -2.01
CA ASP A 527 6.21 -11.25 -3.37
C ASP A 527 5.23 -12.41 -3.59
N GLY A 528 4.92 -13.13 -2.52
CA GLY A 528 3.93 -14.20 -2.44
C GLY A 528 4.46 -15.52 -2.96
N ASP A 529 5.78 -15.73 -2.98
CA ASP A 529 6.39 -16.98 -3.42
C ASP A 529 6.51 -18.04 -2.31
N GLY A 530 6.11 -17.69 -1.09
CA GLY A 530 6.14 -18.55 0.09
C GLY A 530 7.44 -18.44 0.89
N LEU A 531 8.45 -17.73 0.40
CA LEU A 531 9.71 -17.48 1.10
C LEU A 531 9.61 -16.16 1.88
N LYS A 532 10.26 -16.10 3.06
CA LYS A 532 10.41 -14.83 3.76
C LYS A 532 11.49 -13.98 3.11
N ASP A 533 11.11 -12.79 2.67
CA ASP A 533 12.02 -11.78 2.14
C ASP A 533 12.63 -10.93 3.25
N LEU A 534 13.81 -10.39 2.98
CA LEU A 534 14.51 -9.48 3.88
C LEU A 534 14.07 -8.04 3.63
N ILE A 535 13.60 -7.34 4.67
CA ILE A 535 13.30 -5.92 4.63
C ILE A 535 14.22 -5.18 5.60
N LEU A 536 15.00 -4.23 5.07
CA LEU A 536 15.81 -3.30 5.85
C LEU A 536 15.15 -1.92 5.84
N VAL A 537 15.00 -1.33 7.03
CA VAL A 537 14.33 -0.03 7.19
C VAL A 537 15.26 0.96 7.86
N GLU A 538 15.60 2.04 7.16
CA GLU A 538 16.37 3.17 7.70
C GLU A 538 15.42 4.19 8.33
N HIS A 539 15.51 4.37 9.65
CA HIS A 539 14.51 5.13 10.39
C HIS A 539 14.57 6.62 10.09
N THR A 540 15.77 7.21 10.06
CA THR A 540 15.95 8.66 9.88
C THR A 540 15.48 9.14 8.52
N ALA A 541 15.82 8.42 7.45
CA ALA A 541 15.46 8.78 6.09
C ALA A 541 14.09 8.22 5.66
N GLY A 542 13.57 7.21 6.36
CA GLY A 542 12.33 6.51 6.00
C GLY A 542 12.50 5.64 4.76
N ASN A 543 13.69 5.07 4.54
CA ASN A 543 13.99 4.24 3.39
C ASN A 543 13.70 2.78 3.71
N TRP A 544 12.94 2.12 2.84
CA TRP A 544 12.74 0.68 2.89
C TRP A 544 13.45 0.01 1.72
N PHE A 545 14.20 -1.04 2.03
CA PHE A 545 14.88 -1.89 1.06
C PHE A 545 14.33 -3.30 1.20
N VAL A 546 13.71 -3.81 0.14
CA VAL A 546 13.22 -5.19 0.08
C VAL A 546 14.21 -6.01 -0.75
N LEU A 547 14.63 -7.15 -0.21
CA LEU A 547 15.52 -8.09 -0.86
C LEU A 547 14.84 -9.45 -0.90
N TYR A 548 14.48 -9.88 -2.10
CA TYR A 548 13.71 -11.10 -2.31
C TYR A 548 14.57 -12.32 -1.99
N SER A 549 14.01 -13.28 -1.26
CA SER A 549 14.67 -14.56 -1.06
C SER A 549 14.64 -15.38 -2.35
N SER A 550 15.66 -16.20 -2.53
CA SER A 550 15.71 -17.26 -3.55
C SER A 550 15.82 -18.65 -2.93
N GLY A 551 15.71 -18.71 -1.60
CA GLY A 551 15.98 -19.87 -0.76
C GLY A 551 17.46 -20.20 -0.57
N THR A 552 18.36 -19.43 -1.19
CA THR A 552 19.82 -19.60 -1.03
C THR A 552 20.61 -18.29 -0.94
N ALA A 553 19.94 -17.15 -1.18
CA ALA A 553 20.50 -15.81 -1.11
C ALA A 553 19.37 -14.77 -1.14
N PHE A 554 19.65 -13.55 -0.69
CA PHE A 554 18.75 -12.42 -0.89
C PHE A 554 19.18 -11.60 -2.13
N GLY A 555 18.30 -11.52 -3.11
CA GLY A 555 18.48 -10.77 -4.34
C GLY A 555 18.05 -9.31 -4.18
N ARG A 556 18.92 -8.38 -4.59
CA ARG A 556 18.58 -6.95 -4.59
C ARG A 556 17.70 -6.63 -5.80
N GLN A 557 16.42 -6.31 -5.58
CA GLN A 557 15.74 -5.35 -6.44
C GLN A 557 15.91 -3.98 -5.81
N GLU A 558 16.79 -3.14 -6.36
CA GLU A 558 16.77 -1.73 -6.04
C GLU A 558 15.49 -1.13 -6.62
N GLU A 559 14.39 -1.22 -5.88
CA GLU A 559 13.46 -0.11 -5.87
C GLU A 559 13.32 0.32 -4.41
N ARG A 560 13.62 1.59 -4.17
CA ARG A 560 13.39 2.22 -2.88
C ARG A 560 11.88 2.26 -2.70
N PHE A 561 11.37 1.45 -1.79
CA PHE A 561 9.97 1.42 -1.45
C PHE A 561 9.75 2.33 -0.23
N GLY A 562 8.58 2.93 -0.11
CA GLY A 562 8.17 3.63 1.09
C GLY A 562 6.86 3.06 1.60
N PRO A 563 6.69 3.06 2.91
CA PRO A 563 6.09 4.20 3.62
C PRO A 563 7.13 5.23 4.10
N TRP A 564 6.75 6.51 4.16
CA TRP A 564 7.66 7.66 4.34
C TRP A 564 7.52 8.36 5.66
N VAL A 565 6.89 7.68 6.61
CA VAL A 565 7.12 7.98 8.01
C VAL A 565 8.57 7.66 8.37
N ALA A 566 9.27 8.66 8.89
CA ALA A 566 10.68 8.62 9.27
C ALA A 566 10.88 9.34 10.61
N GLY A 567 12.02 9.10 11.24
CA GLY A 567 12.41 9.63 12.54
C GLY A 567 12.89 8.54 13.47
N GLU A 568 13.72 8.91 14.46
CA GLU A 568 14.45 7.98 15.33
C GLU A 568 13.56 7.04 16.16
N ARG A 569 12.27 7.37 16.33
CA ARG A 569 11.28 6.53 17.06
C ARG A 569 10.28 5.85 16.12
N MET A 570 10.55 5.81 14.83
CA MET A 570 9.69 5.12 13.87
C MET A 570 9.72 3.61 14.16
N THR A 571 8.55 2.99 14.17
CA THR A 571 8.37 1.56 14.37
C THR A 571 7.83 0.95 13.09
N PRO A 572 8.66 0.20 12.33
CA PRO A 572 8.21 -0.51 11.15
C PRO A 572 7.56 -1.84 11.54
N PHE A 573 6.54 -2.25 10.81
CA PHE A 573 5.88 -3.54 10.96
C PHE A 573 5.22 -3.99 9.66
N LEU A 574 4.84 -5.26 9.61
CA LEU A 574 4.28 -5.92 8.42
C LEU A 574 2.89 -6.49 8.71
N GLY A 575 2.13 -6.74 7.65
CA GLY A 575 0.92 -7.56 7.73
C GLY A 575 0.31 -7.81 6.35
N ASP A 576 -0.25 -8.99 6.13
CA ASP A 576 -1.11 -9.25 4.98
C ASP A 576 -2.47 -8.58 5.22
N LEU A 577 -2.61 -7.37 4.69
CA LEU A 577 -3.81 -6.55 4.84
C LEU A 577 -4.96 -7.04 3.93
N THR A 578 -4.66 -7.87 2.94
CA THR A 578 -5.61 -8.26 1.89
C THR A 578 -6.03 -9.72 1.96
N GLY A 579 -5.31 -10.54 2.73
CA GLY A 579 -5.46 -11.99 2.76
C GLY A 579 -4.93 -12.70 1.52
N ASN A 580 -4.09 -12.02 0.71
CA ASN A 580 -3.56 -12.57 -0.55
C ASN A 580 -2.23 -13.34 -0.38
N GLY A 581 -1.76 -13.53 0.86
CA GLY A 581 -0.51 -14.17 1.21
C GLY A 581 0.70 -13.24 1.21
N ARG A 582 0.56 -11.96 0.82
CA ARG A 582 1.66 -11.01 0.66
C ARG A 582 1.61 -9.94 1.74
N VAL A 583 2.76 -9.64 2.34
CA VAL A 583 2.84 -8.61 3.37
C VAL A 583 2.83 -7.20 2.76
N SER A 584 2.05 -6.32 3.38
CA SER A 584 2.11 -4.87 3.20
C SER A 584 3.08 -4.26 4.19
N LEU A 585 3.59 -3.06 3.87
CA LEU A 585 4.56 -2.34 4.70
C LEU A 585 3.85 -1.27 5.53
N LEU A 586 4.10 -1.25 6.84
CA LEU A 586 3.51 -0.26 7.75
C LEU A 586 4.57 0.39 8.63
N ALA A 587 4.38 1.67 8.93
CA ALA A 587 5.29 2.44 9.76
C ALA A 587 4.51 3.36 10.71
N TRP A 588 4.80 3.30 12.00
CA TRP A 588 4.26 4.24 12.98
C TRP A 588 5.35 5.18 13.51
N SER A 589 5.08 6.48 13.60
CA SER A 589 5.99 7.46 14.23
C SER A 589 5.28 8.32 15.26
N PRO A 590 5.71 8.33 16.52
CA PRO A 590 5.05 9.07 17.61
C PRO A 590 5.09 10.58 17.46
N ASN A 591 6.19 11.13 16.93
CA ASN A 591 6.45 12.57 17.02
C ASN A 591 5.88 13.38 15.84
N ARG A 592 5.36 12.70 14.80
CA ARG A 592 4.83 13.37 13.61
C ARG A 592 3.34 13.63 13.77
N LEU A 593 2.93 14.90 13.72
CA LEU A 593 1.54 15.37 13.82
C LEU A 593 0.71 14.80 15.01
N GLY A 594 1.35 14.30 16.07
CA GLY A 594 0.72 13.61 17.20
C GLY A 594 0.62 12.08 17.03
N GLY A 595 1.50 11.46 16.25
CA GLY A 595 1.52 10.02 16.01
C GLY A 595 0.93 9.68 14.64
N THR A 596 1.79 9.40 13.66
CA THR A 596 1.38 9.05 12.29
C THR A 596 1.57 7.56 12.04
N LEU A 597 0.53 6.87 11.59
CA LEU A 597 0.60 5.56 10.95
C LEU A 597 0.57 5.74 9.42
N ASP A 598 1.51 5.10 8.74
CA ASP A 598 1.63 5.07 7.29
C ASP A 598 1.59 3.62 6.80
N ALA A 599 0.94 3.37 5.67
CA ALA A 599 0.91 2.04 5.07
C ALA A 599 1.02 2.09 3.55
N ALA A 600 1.74 1.10 3.02
CA ALA A 600 1.82 0.81 1.60
C ALA A 600 1.26 -0.61 1.36
N ILE A 601 0.10 -0.68 0.73
CA ILE A 601 -0.60 -1.94 0.48
C ILE A 601 0.10 -2.71 -0.63
N ASN A 602 0.39 -3.98 -0.35
CA ASN A 602 0.88 -4.91 -1.34
C ASN A 602 -0.28 -5.54 -2.12
N SER A 603 -0.61 -4.90 -3.24
CA SER A 603 -1.74 -5.26 -4.09
C SER A 603 -1.36 -6.05 -5.33
N ARG A 604 -0.05 -6.27 -5.57
CA ARG A 604 0.42 -6.78 -6.84
C ARG A 604 -0.03 -8.22 -7.00
N ASP A 605 -0.99 -8.44 -7.89
CA ASP A 605 -1.29 -9.76 -8.42
C ASP A 605 -0.30 -10.08 -9.54
N ARG A 606 0.72 -10.91 -9.25
CA ARG A 606 1.69 -11.37 -10.26
C ARG A 606 1.13 -12.51 -11.13
N THR A 607 -0.15 -12.90 -10.97
CA THR A 607 -0.76 -13.96 -11.80
C THR A 607 -1.17 -13.50 -13.20
N ILE A 608 -1.11 -12.20 -13.48
CA ILE A 608 -1.21 -11.65 -14.84
C ILE A 608 0.22 -11.27 -15.28
N GLY A 609 0.84 -12.20 -16.01
CA GLY A 609 2.27 -12.17 -16.39
C GLY A 609 2.69 -11.10 -17.41
#